data_AF-A0A1C7H5X7-F1
#
_entry.id   AF-A0A1C7H5X7-F1
#
_cell.length_a   1.000
_cell.length_b   1.000
_cell.length_c   1.000
_cell.angle_alpha   90.00
_cell.angle_beta   90.00
_cell.angle_gamma   90.00
#
_symmetry.space_group_name_H-M   'P 1'
#
loop_
_entity.id
_entity.type
_entity.pdbx_description
1 polymer ?
#
loop_
_entity_poly.entity_id
_entity_poly.type
_entity_poly.pdbx_seq_one_letter_code
_entity_poly.pdbx_strand_id
1 'polypeptide(L)'
;MKNSEVQTLFVCGCCKRSLPASAFYINKKTGLPGNYCKECRKTVSRNHRKNEKRSLAYDRESNYPVITSTEDPTLRRELILHALETVAASIERKRRKVRESEFEYEPDAESRSGSAFESGSESKSELQLQSKSGPKPELELAD
;
A
#
# COMPACT_ATOMS: atom_id res chain seq x y z
N MET A 1 -27.66 54.05 -2.13
CA MET A 1 -28.78 53.12 -1.88
C MET A 1 -28.19 51.74 -1.64
N LYS A 2 -28.22 51.22 -0.41
CA LYS A 2 -27.69 49.89 -0.12
C LYS A 2 -28.71 48.88 -0.60
N ASN A 3 -28.40 48.17 -1.70
CA ASN A 3 -29.20 47.05 -2.19
C ASN A 3 -29.41 46.09 -1.02
N SER A 4 -30.63 46.09 -0.51
CA SER A 4 -31.07 45.19 0.55
C SER A 4 -31.41 43.89 -0.16
N GLU A 5 -30.38 43.15 -0.58
CA GLU A 5 -30.58 41.77 -1.04
C GLU A 5 -31.29 41.07 0.10
N VAL A 6 -32.57 40.76 -0.10
CA VAL A 6 -33.38 39.99 0.83
C VAL A 6 -32.67 38.65 0.95
N GLN A 7 -31.83 38.49 1.97
CA GLN A 7 -31.10 37.26 2.21
C GLN A 7 -32.14 36.21 2.56
N THR A 8 -32.46 35.36 1.58
CA THR A 8 -33.33 34.22 1.80
C THR A 8 -32.62 33.28 2.79
N LEU A 9 -33.19 33.18 3.98
CA LEU A 9 -32.69 32.32 5.05
C LEU A 9 -33.37 30.96 4.96
N PHE A 10 -32.56 29.91 5.12
CA PHE A 10 -32.99 28.51 5.11
C PHE A 10 -32.69 27.88 6.46
N VAL A 11 -33.59 27.01 6.93
CA VAL A 11 -33.45 26.37 8.24
C VAL A 11 -32.74 25.03 8.09
N CYS A 12 -31.65 24.84 8.83
CA CYS A 12 -30.97 23.55 8.87
C CYS A 12 -31.77 22.53 9.69
N GLY A 13 -32.10 21.38 9.10
CA GLY A 13 -32.83 20.30 9.77
C GLY A 13 -32.10 19.68 10.96
N CYS A 14 -30.78 19.88 11.08
CA CYS A 14 -29.96 19.36 12.19
C CYS A 14 -29.82 20.37 13.33
N CYS A 15 -29.17 21.51 13.09
CA CYS A 15 -28.92 22.52 14.14
C CYS A 15 -30.05 23.54 14.33
N LYS A 16 -31.13 23.46 13.53
CA LYS A 16 -32.33 24.32 13.58
C LYS A 16 -32.08 25.84 13.42
N ARG A 17 -30.87 26.22 13.02
CA ARG A 17 -30.51 27.63 12.74
C ARG A 17 -30.98 28.05 11.35
N SER A 18 -31.47 29.28 11.25
CA SER A 18 -31.70 30.00 10.01
C SER A 18 -30.38 30.53 9.47
N LEU A 19 -29.98 30.09 8.28
CA LEU A 19 -28.68 30.37 7.68
C LEU A 19 -28.86 30.78 6.21
N PRO A 20 -27.95 31.57 5.62
CA PRO A 20 -28.02 31.92 4.21
C PRO A 20 -27.81 30.69 3.31
N ALA A 21 -28.30 30.76 2.06
CA ALA A 21 -28.15 29.68 1.07
C ALA A 21 -26.69 29.21 0.90
N SER A 22 -25.70 30.12 1.04
CA SER A 22 -24.27 29.81 0.96
C SER A 22 -23.78 28.81 2.01
N ALA A 23 -24.48 28.69 3.14
CA ALA A 23 -24.20 27.72 4.19
C ALA A 23 -24.67 26.30 3.85
N PHE A 24 -25.39 26.12 2.75
CA PHE A 24 -25.93 24.83 2.29
C PHE A 24 -25.28 24.42 0.97
N TYR A 25 -25.35 23.14 0.64
CA TYR A 25 -25.04 22.67 -0.71
C TYR A 25 -26.30 22.82 -1.57
N ILE A 26 -26.12 23.30 -2.81
CA ILE A 26 -27.20 23.40 -3.79
C ILE A 26 -27.35 22.06 -4.50
N ASN A 27 -28.57 21.53 -4.55
CA ASN A 27 -28.84 20.28 -5.26
C ASN A 27 -28.84 20.53 -6.78
N LYS A 28 -28.01 19.79 -7.52
CA LYS A 28 -27.89 19.95 -8.98
C LYS A 28 -29.20 19.63 -9.73
N LYS A 29 -30.05 18.76 -9.18
CA LYS A 29 -31.31 18.36 -9.81
C LYS A 29 -32.44 19.38 -9.60
N THR A 30 -32.52 19.96 -8.40
CA THR A 30 -33.64 20.83 -8.01
C THR A 30 -33.27 22.31 -7.92
N GLY A 31 -31.99 22.65 -7.94
CA GLY A 31 -31.50 24.02 -7.74
C GLY A 31 -31.69 24.56 -6.31
N LEU A 32 -32.26 23.78 -5.40
CA LEU A 32 -32.59 24.22 -4.04
C LEU A 32 -31.48 23.87 -3.03
N PRO A 33 -31.31 24.69 -1.97
CA PRO A 33 -30.48 24.34 -0.83
C PRO A 33 -30.93 23.02 -0.18
N GLY A 34 -29.98 22.13 0.12
CA GLY A 34 -30.28 20.90 0.83
C GLY A 34 -30.71 21.12 2.29
N ASN A 35 -31.31 20.11 2.92
CA ASN A 35 -31.89 20.20 4.27
C ASN A 35 -30.88 20.42 5.41
N TYR A 36 -29.60 20.14 5.19
CA TYR A 36 -28.57 20.22 6.22
C TYR A 36 -27.43 21.14 5.77
N CYS A 37 -27.04 22.06 6.66
CA CYS A 37 -25.92 22.96 6.42
C CYS A 37 -24.58 22.21 6.32
N LYS A 38 -23.61 22.84 5.66
CA LYS A 38 -22.26 22.32 5.44
C LYS A 38 -21.60 21.89 6.75
N GLU A 39 -21.74 22.68 7.82
CA GLU A 39 -21.12 22.37 9.12
C GLU A 39 -21.72 21.15 9.81
N CYS A 40 -23.05 20.99 9.78
CA CYS A 40 -23.69 19.77 10.31
C CYS A 40 -23.25 18.54 9.53
N ARG A 41 -23.19 18.61 8.19
CA ARG A 41 -22.70 17.51 7.35
C ARG A 41 -21.24 17.14 7.68
N LYS A 42 -20.36 18.15 7.83
CA LYS A 42 -18.96 17.92 8.24
C LYS A 42 -18.88 17.25 9.61
N THR A 43 -19.71 17.68 10.56
CA THR A 43 -19.73 17.13 11.92
C THR A 43 -20.17 15.68 11.92
N VAL A 44 -21.25 15.34 11.22
CA VAL A 44 -21.70 13.95 11.05
C VAL A 44 -20.61 13.08 10.43
N SER A 45 -19.96 13.56 9.36
CA SER A 45 -18.85 12.85 8.73
C SER A 45 -17.63 12.66 9.65
N ARG A 46 -17.29 13.68 10.46
CA ARG A 46 -16.22 13.58 11.47
C ARG A 46 -16.58 12.58 12.56
N ASN A 47 -17.82 12.60 13.04
CA ASN A 47 -18.30 11.68 14.06
C ASN A 47 -18.34 10.23 13.56
N HIS A 48 -18.75 9.99 12.31
CA HIS A 48 -18.69 8.67 11.69
C HIS A 48 -17.27 8.11 11.74
N ARG A 49 -16.29 8.85 11.21
CA ARG A 49 -14.88 8.43 11.21
C ARG A 49 -14.34 8.20 12.61
N LYS A 50 -14.71 9.05 13.57
CA LYS A 50 -14.30 8.90 14.98
C LYS A 50 -14.91 7.66 15.60
N ASN A 51 -16.19 7.38 15.31
CA ASN A 51 -16.89 6.22 15.84
C ASN A 51 -16.36 4.93 15.21
N GLU A 52 -16.17 4.89 13.89
CA GLU A 52 -15.54 3.77 13.19
C GLU A 52 -14.16 3.43 13.76
N LYS A 53 -13.30 4.44 13.98
CA LYS A 53 -12.01 4.23 14.65
C LYS A 53 -12.14 3.71 16.08
N ARG A 54 -13.15 4.18 16.83
CA ARG A 54 -13.41 3.69 18.19
C ARG A 54 -13.95 2.27 18.19
N SER A 55 -14.86 1.92 17.28
CA SER A 55 -15.35 0.55 17.11
C SER A 55 -14.20 -0.39 16.77
N LEU A 56 -13.30 -0.01 15.87
CA LEU A 56 -12.09 -0.79 15.55
C LEU A 56 -11.08 -0.90 16.71
N ALA A 57 -11.15 -0.01 17.69
CA ALA A 57 -10.28 -0.02 18.87
C ALA A 57 -10.90 -0.77 20.05
N TYR A 58 -12.23 -0.75 20.20
CA TYR A 58 -12.95 -1.41 21.29
C TYR A 58 -13.28 -2.89 20.98
N ASP A 59 -13.22 -3.29 19.71
CA ASP A 59 -13.32 -4.70 19.27
C ASP A 59 -11.94 -5.42 19.26
N ARG A 60 -11.04 -5.02 20.16
CA ARG A 60 -9.66 -5.51 20.20
C ARG A 60 -9.29 -6.12 21.55
N GLU A 61 -10.18 -6.94 22.09
CA GLU A 61 -9.66 -8.16 22.71
C GLU A 61 -9.11 -8.97 21.53
N SER A 62 -7.82 -8.80 21.24
CA SER A 62 -7.22 -9.46 20.09
C SER A 62 -7.43 -10.97 20.28
N ASN A 63 -8.13 -11.65 19.36
CA ASN A 63 -8.40 -13.10 19.43
C ASN A 63 -7.11 -13.97 19.43
N TYR A 64 -5.94 -13.34 19.46
CA TYR A 64 -4.63 -13.95 19.47
C TYR A 64 -3.72 -13.20 20.45
N PRO A 65 -2.81 -13.92 21.12
CA PRO A 65 -1.90 -13.32 22.07
C PRO A 65 -0.95 -12.33 21.39
N VAL A 66 -0.89 -11.11 21.92
CA VAL A 66 0.08 -10.10 21.50
C VAL A 66 1.26 -10.14 22.47
N ILE A 67 2.39 -10.66 22.00
CA ILE A 67 3.59 -10.93 22.82
C ILE A 67 4.03 -9.70 23.64
N THR A 68 3.97 -8.50 23.05
CA THR A 68 4.36 -7.25 23.73
C THR A 68 3.39 -6.83 24.84
N SER A 69 2.15 -7.30 24.76
CA SER A 69 1.09 -7.02 25.75
C SER A 69 0.95 -8.15 26.78
N THR A 70 1.68 -9.26 26.64
CA THR A 70 1.68 -10.35 27.62
C THR A 70 2.44 -9.96 28.89
N GLU A 71 1.72 -9.89 30.01
CA GLU A 71 2.29 -9.50 31.31
C GLU A 71 3.13 -10.61 31.96
N ASP A 72 2.68 -11.87 31.88
CA ASP A 72 3.42 -13.02 32.42
C ASP A 72 4.76 -13.21 31.68
N PRO A 73 5.92 -13.07 32.36
CA PRO A 73 7.23 -13.23 31.74
C PRO A 73 7.46 -14.62 31.14
N THR A 74 6.90 -15.66 31.74
CA THR A 74 7.12 -17.05 31.33
C THR A 74 6.40 -17.34 30.03
N LEU A 75 5.08 -17.09 30.00
CA LEU A 75 4.28 -17.18 28.78
C LEU A 75 4.82 -16.27 27.67
N ARG A 76 5.24 -15.04 27.99
CA ARG A 76 5.85 -14.14 27.00
C ARG A 76 7.10 -14.74 26.37
N ARG A 77 7.97 -15.37 27.18
CA ARG A 77 9.17 -16.05 26.68
C ARG A 77 8.80 -17.23 25.77
N GLU A 78 7.82 -18.04 26.15
CA GLU A 78 7.36 -19.18 25.35
C GLU A 78 6.83 -18.72 23.98
N LEU A 79 6.00 -17.67 23.96
CA LEU A 79 5.48 -17.10 22.72
C LEU A 79 6.60 -16.56 21.82
N ILE A 80 7.64 -15.93 22.39
CA ILE A 80 8.81 -15.47 21.65
C ILE A 80 9.53 -16.65 20.99
N LEU A 81 9.78 -17.72 21.75
CA LEU A 81 10.48 -18.89 21.24
C LEU A 81 9.69 -19.55 20.09
N HIS A 82 8.40 -19.78 20.29
CA HIS A 82 7.53 -20.35 19.26
C HIS A 82 7.51 -19.49 17.98
N ALA A 83 7.48 -18.16 18.11
CA ALA A 83 7.53 -17.26 16.97
C ALA A 83 8.85 -17.38 16.20
N LEU A 84 9.97 -17.45 16.90
CA LEU A 84 11.29 -17.63 16.29
C LEU A 84 11.40 -18.97 15.55
N GLU A 85 10.94 -20.06 16.16
CA GLU A 85 10.89 -21.39 15.54
C GLU A 85 10.03 -21.40 14.27
N THR A 86 8.85 -20.77 14.34
CA THR A 86 7.93 -20.66 13.19
C THR A 86 8.58 -19.90 12.03
N VAL A 87 9.29 -18.80 12.32
CA VAL A 87 10.00 -18.00 11.32
C VAL A 87 11.16 -18.80 10.73
N ALA A 88 11.96 -19.48 11.56
CA ALA A 88 13.07 -20.31 11.10
C ALA A 88 12.58 -21.42 10.15
N ALA A 89 11.54 -22.16 10.54
CA ALA A 89 10.92 -23.19 9.71
C ALA A 89 10.36 -22.62 8.39
N SER A 90 9.79 -21.41 8.43
CA SER A 90 9.30 -20.72 7.23
C SER A 90 10.44 -20.34 6.28
N ILE A 91 11.55 -19.83 6.80
CA ILE A 91 12.75 -19.49 6.02
C ILE A 91 13.33 -20.75 5.38
N GLU A 92 13.45 -21.84 6.13
CA GLU A 92 13.98 -23.11 5.61
C GLU A 92 13.11 -23.66 4.48
N ARG A 93 11.78 -23.69 4.67
CA ARG A 93 10.84 -24.08 3.60
C ARG A 93 11.01 -23.24 2.34
N LYS A 94 11.18 -21.92 2.48
CA LYS A 94 11.41 -21.03 1.33
C LYS A 94 12.75 -21.30 0.65
N ARG A 95 13.83 -21.48 1.41
CA ARG A 95 15.16 -21.82 0.87
C ARG A 95 15.15 -23.14 0.12
N ARG A 96 14.42 -24.14 0.62
CA ARG A 96 14.26 -25.43 -0.04
C ARG A 96 13.56 -25.30 -1.39
N LYS A 97 12.42 -24.59 -1.44
CA LYS A 97 11.70 -24.33 -2.69
C LYS A 97 12.55 -23.64 -3.74
N VAL A 98 13.37 -22.67 -3.34
CA VAL A 98 14.29 -21.98 -4.27
C VAL A 98 15.31 -22.96 -4.85
N ARG A 99 15.93 -23.79 -4.01
CA ARG A 99 16.91 -24.81 -4.46
C ARG A 99 16.27 -25.84 -5.40
N GLU A 100 15.06 -26.31 -5.08
CA GLU A 100 14.31 -27.25 -5.92
C GLU A 100 13.97 -26.62 -7.27
N SER A 101 13.50 -25.37 -7.30
CA SER A 101 13.18 -24.67 -8.54
C SER A 101 14.40 -24.34 -9.41
N GLU A 102 15.58 -24.20 -8.80
CA GLU A 102 16.84 -23.96 -9.53
C GLU A 102 17.34 -25.22 -10.25
N PHE A 103 16.99 -26.42 -9.75
CA PHE A 103 17.37 -27.70 -10.33
C PHE A 103 16.36 -28.25 -11.36
N GLU A 104 15.12 -27.76 -11.36
CA GLU A 104 14.05 -28.20 -12.28
C GLU A 104 14.13 -27.54 -13.68
N TYR A 105 15.15 -26.69 -13.93
CA TYR A 105 15.45 -26.12 -15.25
C TYR A 105 16.58 -26.91 -15.94
N GLU A 106 16.33 -28.18 -16.26
CA GLU A 106 17.05 -28.86 -17.33
C GLU A 106 16.30 -28.56 -18.64
N PRO A 107 16.86 -27.76 -19.57
CA PRO A 107 16.28 -27.64 -20.90
C PRO A 107 16.56 -28.96 -21.64
N ASP A 108 15.53 -29.78 -21.82
CA ASP A 108 15.56 -30.96 -22.69
C ASP A 108 16.12 -30.56 -24.06
N ALA A 109 17.40 -30.83 -24.27
CA ALA A 109 18.10 -30.53 -25.52
C ALA A 109 17.79 -31.64 -26.54
N GLU A 110 16.57 -31.62 -27.07
CA GLU A 110 16.20 -32.45 -28.20
C GLU A 110 15.42 -31.64 -29.24
N SER A 111 16.16 -31.11 -30.22
CA SER A 111 15.71 -30.99 -31.62
C SER A 111 16.88 -30.56 -32.49
N ARG A 112 17.71 -31.56 -32.83
CA ARG A 112 18.62 -31.53 -33.97
C ARG A 112 17.79 -31.59 -35.26
N SER A 113 18.20 -30.79 -36.25
CA SER A 113 17.99 -30.94 -37.71
C SER A 113 16.86 -30.16 -38.41
N GLY A 114 17.27 -29.45 -39.47
CA GLY A 114 16.44 -28.66 -40.41
C GLY A 114 17.19 -27.43 -40.93
N SER A 115 18.43 -27.57 -41.41
CA SER A 115 18.81 -27.56 -42.85
C SER A 115 18.82 -26.19 -43.54
N ALA A 116 20.03 -25.64 -43.67
CA ALA A 116 20.65 -24.96 -44.81
C ALA A 116 19.81 -24.02 -45.71
N PHE A 117 20.14 -22.73 -45.62
CA PHE A 117 20.18 -21.81 -46.75
C PHE A 117 21.46 -20.98 -46.63
N GLU A 118 22.46 -21.33 -47.43
CA GLU A 118 23.66 -20.53 -47.70
C GLU A 118 23.38 -19.63 -48.91
N SER A 119 23.59 -18.33 -48.72
CA SER A 119 23.93 -17.30 -49.73
C SER A 119 24.11 -16.02 -48.91
N GLY A 120 25.26 -15.39 -48.74
CA GLY A 120 26.47 -15.28 -49.54
C GLY A 120 26.98 -13.84 -49.37
N SER A 121 28.27 -13.65 -49.60
CA SER A 121 29.01 -12.37 -49.66
C SER A 121 29.58 -11.77 -48.37
N GLU A 122 30.88 -11.55 -48.49
CA GLU A 122 31.90 -11.21 -47.53
C GLU A 122 31.93 -9.70 -47.26
N SER A 123 32.30 -9.27 -46.05
CA SER A 123 33.15 -8.09 -45.85
C SER A 123 33.79 -8.16 -44.45
N LYS A 124 35.05 -8.60 -44.43
CA LYS A 124 35.94 -8.47 -43.29
C LYS A 124 36.38 -7.00 -43.19
N SER A 125 35.97 -6.29 -42.14
CA SER A 125 36.69 -5.08 -41.71
C SER A 125 36.89 -5.13 -40.21
N GLU A 126 38.16 -5.36 -39.89
CA GLU A 126 38.81 -5.27 -38.61
C GLU A 126 38.86 -3.80 -38.18
N LEU A 127 38.38 -3.46 -36.98
CA LEU A 127 38.82 -2.24 -36.30
C LEU A 127 38.77 -2.42 -34.77
N GLN A 128 39.99 -2.37 -34.24
CA GLN A 128 40.49 -2.25 -32.88
C GLN A 128 39.51 -1.96 -31.72
N LEU A 129 39.64 -2.82 -30.70
CA LEU A 129 40.13 -2.48 -29.34
C LEU A 129 39.63 -1.16 -28.72
N GLN A 130 38.89 -1.29 -27.61
CA GLN A 130 39.28 -0.62 -26.36
C GLN A 130 38.58 -1.24 -25.14
N SER A 131 39.33 -2.09 -24.43
CA SER A 131 39.09 -2.45 -23.04
C SER A 131 39.17 -1.19 -22.17
N LYS A 132 38.14 -0.91 -21.36
CA LYS A 132 38.29 -0.05 -20.18
C LYS A 132 37.61 -0.70 -19.00
N SER A 133 38.45 -1.37 -18.21
CA SER A 133 38.20 -1.82 -16.86
C SER A 133 38.32 -0.65 -15.87
N GLY A 134 37.46 -0.68 -14.85
CA GLY A 134 37.73 -0.18 -13.49
C GLY A 134 36.84 0.98 -13.02
N PRO A 135 36.74 1.24 -11.69
CA PRO A 135 37.06 0.37 -10.54
C PRO A 135 35.96 0.31 -9.44
N LYS A 136 36.11 -0.68 -8.54
CA LYS A 136 35.38 -0.81 -7.26
C LYS A 136 35.70 0.37 -6.31
N PRO A 137 34.75 0.82 -5.46
CA PRO A 137 35.08 1.66 -4.32
C PRO A 137 35.61 0.84 -3.15
N GLU A 138 36.76 1.26 -2.64
CA GLU A 138 37.45 0.77 -1.45
C GLU A 138 36.86 1.44 -0.20
N LEU A 139 36.72 0.64 0.86
CA LEU A 139 36.06 0.97 2.12
C LEU A 139 37.18 1.31 3.11
N GLU A 140 37.33 2.59 3.46
CA GLU A 140 38.22 2.99 4.58
C GLU A 140 37.39 3.31 5.83
N LEU A 141 37.62 2.48 6.85
CA LEU A 141 37.35 2.76 8.26
C LEU A 141 38.36 3.81 8.74
N ALA A 142 37.90 4.76 9.54
CA ALA A 142 38.75 5.50 10.45
C ALA A 142 38.13 5.47 11.86
N ASP A 143 39.00 5.21 12.84
CA ASP A 143 38.79 5.21 14.31
C ASP A 143 38.12 6.47 14.86
#